data_AF-A0A949TG86-F1
#
_entry.id   AF-A0A949TG86-F1
#
_cell.length_a   1.000
_cell.length_b   1.000
_cell.length_c   1.000
_cell.angle_alpha   90.00
_cell.angle_beta   90.00
_cell.angle_gamma   90.00
#
_symmetry.space_group_name_H-M   'P 1'
#
loop_
_entity.id
_entity.type
_entity.pdbx_description
1 polymer ?
#
loop_
_entity_poly.entity_id
_entity_poly.type
_entity_poly.pdbx_seq_one_letter_code
_entity_poly.pdbx_strand_id
1 'polypeptide(L)'
;MSNDEKILMSQQFIDKLRISLNTIKLTTKDKNIKKESEDLIKLLENELNAEELTVEQKILKRMRETKNVDPDANANLYILHRKLVNKQITEKEALQILEVYVKTENLDTKFIY
;
A
#
# COMPACT_ATOMS: atom_id res chain seq x y z
N MET A 1 -26.72 -3.42 11.55
CA MET A 1 -26.46 -3.54 10.10
C MET A 1 -25.95 -2.19 9.65
N SER A 2 -24.64 -2.02 9.52
CA SER A 2 -24.08 -0.78 8.97
C SER A 2 -23.90 -1.01 7.48
N ASN A 3 -24.74 -0.38 6.67
CA ASN A 3 -24.54 -0.28 5.24
C ASN A 3 -23.41 0.73 5.02
N ASP A 4 -22.16 0.25 4.96
CA ASP A 4 -21.06 1.05 4.42
C ASP A 4 -21.24 1.13 2.90
N GLU A 5 -22.15 2.00 2.48
CA GLU A 5 -22.38 2.33 1.07
C GLU A 5 -21.17 3.08 0.53
N LYS A 6 -20.35 2.37 -0.27
CA LYS A 6 -19.16 2.95 -0.91
C LYS A 6 -19.57 3.76 -2.15
N ILE A 7 -19.01 4.96 -2.28
CA ILE A 7 -19.18 5.82 -3.45
C ILE A 7 -17.94 5.72 -4.34
N LEU A 8 -18.13 5.46 -5.63
CA LEU A 8 -17.05 5.48 -6.61
C LEU A 8 -16.67 6.93 -6.92
N MET A 9 -15.40 7.29 -6.68
CA MET A 9 -14.85 8.59 -7.02
C MET A 9 -13.63 8.45 -7.92
N SER A 10 -13.37 9.47 -8.76
CA SER A 10 -12.17 9.49 -9.59
C SER A 10 -10.94 9.87 -8.77
N GLN A 11 -9.78 9.28 -9.10
CA GLN A 11 -8.52 9.62 -8.46
C GLN A 11 -8.21 11.12 -8.56
N GLN A 12 -8.51 11.73 -9.71
CA GLN A 12 -8.33 13.17 -9.92
C GLN A 12 -9.13 14.03 -8.94
N PHE A 13 -10.32 13.57 -8.53
CA PHE A 13 -11.13 14.28 -7.54
C PHE A 13 -10.50 14.21 -6.15
N ILE A 14 -10.01 13.02 -5.76
CA ILE A 14 -9.29 12.79 -4.50
C ILE A 14 -8.00 13.62 -4.44
N ASP A 15 -7.22 13.65 -5.52
CA ASP A 15 -5.97 14.42 -5.59
C ASP A 15 -6.25 15.92 -5.44
N LYS A 16 -7.30 16.43 -6.08
CA LYS A 16 -7.73 17.83 -5.93
C LYS A 16 -8.11 18.14 -4.48
N LEU A 17 -8.89 17.28 -3.82
CA LEU A 17 -9.24 17.44 -2.41
C LEU A 17 -7.98 17.51 -1.53
N ARG A 18 -7.03 16.59 -1.72
CA ARG A 18 -5.76 16.56 -0.98
C ARG A 18 -4.94 17.83 -1.19
N ILE A 19 -4.86 18.33 -2.42
CA ILE A 19 -4.14 19.58 -2.75
C ILE A 19 -4.82 20.78 -2.09
N SER A 20 -6.14 20.89 -2.20
CA SER A 20 -6.91 22.00 -1.62
C SER A 20 -6.78 22.04 -0.10
N LEU A 21 -6.92 20.91 0.59
CA LEU A 21 -6.74 20.83 2.05
C LEU A 21 -5.30 21.19 2.45
N ASN A 22 -4.29 20.66 1.76
CA ASN A 22 -2.90 21.04 2.07
C ASN A 22 -2.64 22.52 1.82
N THR A 23 -3.27 23.13 0.81
CA THR A 23 -3.17 24.57 0.56
C THR A 23 -3.75 25.36 1.73
N ILE A 24 -4.91 24.98 2.25
CA ILE A 24 -5.53 25.62 3.43
C ILE A 24 -4.59 25.50 4.64
N LYS A 25 -4.09 24.30 4.93
CA LYS A 25 -3.14 24.05 6.03
C LYS A 25 -1.90 24.93 5.98
N LEU A 26 -1.34 25.15 4.78
CA LEU A 26 -0.11 25.90 4.58
C LEU A 26 -0.31 27.42 4.57
N THR A 27 -1.46 27.89 4.12
CA THR A 27 -1.72 29.33 3.91
C THR A 27 -2.45 29.99 5.08
N THR A 28 -3.17 29.23 5.89
CA THR A 28 -3.89 29.77 7.04
C THR A 28 -2.95 30.15 8.19
N LYS A 29 -3.24 31.28 8.85
CA LYS A 29 -2.58 31.71 10.09
C LYS A 29 -3.36 31.29 11.33
N ASP A 30 -4.62 30.87 11.17
CA ASP A 30 -5.47 30.43 12.26
C ASP A 30 -5.13 28.98 12.63
N LYS A 31 -4.77 28.77 13.90
CA LYS A 31 -4.36 27.46 14.42
C LYS A 31 -5.51 26.44 14.42
N ASN A 32 -6.74 26.89 14.63
CA ASN A 32 -7.91 26.00 14.64
C ASN A 32 -8.21 25.52 13.22
N ILE A 33 -8.20 26.43 12.23
CA ILE A 33 -8.38 26.08 10.81
C ILE A 33 -7.27 25.14 10.33
N LYS A 34 -6.02 25.40 10.77
CA LYS A 34 -4.90 24.52 10.44
C LYS A 34 -5.09 23.11 10.98
N LYS A 35 -5.50 22.99 12.25
CA LYS A 35 -5.77 21.70 12.89
C LYS A 35 -6.91 20.95 12.21
N GLU A 36 -8.01 21.64 11.94
CA GLU A 36 -9.17 21.06 11.22
C GLU A 36 -8.75 20.51 9.86
N SER A 37 -7.94 21.27 9.12
CA SER A 37 -7.40 20.84 7.83
C SER A 37 -6.46 19.63 7.95
N GLU A 38 -5.64 19.56 9.01
CA GLU A 38 -4.80 18.39 9.29
C GLU A 38 -5.62 17.14 9.62
N ASP A 39 -6.67 17.28 10.41
CA ASP A 39 -7.54 16.18 10.80
C ASP A 39 -8.34 15.65 9.60
N LEU A 40 -8.83 16.53 8.72
CA LEU A 40 -9.48 16.14 7.46
C LEU A 40 -8.52 15.44 6.49
N ILE A 41 -7.26 15.89 6.39
CA ILE A 41 -6.25 15.19 5.60
C ILE A 41 -6.03 13.79 6.17
N LYS A 42 -5.87 13.64 7.49
CA LYS A 42 -5.70 12.32 8.11
C LYS A 42 -6.89 11.40 7.87
N LEU A 43 -8.12 11.91 7.95
CA LEU A 43 -9.32 11.12 7.64
C LEU A 43 -9.31 10.65 6.19
N LEU A 44 -9.00 11.55 5.26
CA LEU A 44 -8.88 11.22 3.84
C LEU A 44 -7.78 10.16 3.61
N GLU A 45 -6.61 10.33 4.21
CA GLU A 45 -5.53 9.35 4.14
C GLU A 45 -5.93 8.01 4.75
N ASN A 46 -6.61 8.00 5.89
CA ASN A 46 -7.03 6.76 6.53
C ASN A 46 -8.03 5.99 5.67
N GLU A 47 -8.93 6.69 4.97
CA GLU A 47 -9.88 6.05 4.06
C GLU A 47 -9.19 5.54 2.78
N LEU A 48 -8.26 6.31 2.23
CA LEU A 48 -7.49 5.90 1.04
C LEU A 48 -6.48 4.79 1.34
N ASN A 49 -5.91 4.79 2.55
CA ASN A 49 -4.98 3.78 3.04
C ASN A 49 -5.70 2.66 3.82
N ALA A 50 -7.03 2.70 3.97
CA ALA A 50 -7.82 1.55 4.40
C ALA A 50 -7.76 0.41 3.35
N GLU A 51 -7.27 0.73 2.14
CA GLU A 51 -6.73 -0.23 1.17
C GLU A 51 -5.19 -0.31 1.22
N GLU A 52 -4.57 -0.34 2.41
CA GLU A 52 -3.25 -0.97 2.51
C GLU A 52 -3.44 -2.40 2.00
N LEU A 53 -2.90 -2.68 0.81
CA LEU A 53 -2.93 -4.01 0.22
C LEU A 53 -2.58 -5.00 1.32
N THR A 54 -3.47 -5.96 1.57
CA THR A 54 -3.20 -7.01 2.55
C THR A 54 -1.88 -7.69 2.18
N VAL A 55 -1.21 -8.32 3.14
CA VAL A 55 0.05 -9.04 2.84
C VAL A 55 -0.15 -10.03 1.69
N GLU A 56 -1.33 -10.66 1.63
CA GLU A 56 -1.74 -11.50 0.51
C GLU A 56 -1.80 -10.73 -0.82
N GLN A 57 -2.47 -9.58 -0.86
CA GLN A 57 -2.56 -8.77 -2.07
C GLN A 57 -1.20 -8.23 -2.53
N LYS A 58 -0.31 -7.89 -1.59
CA LYS A 58 1.10 -7.52 -1.88
C LYS A 58 1.84 -8.68 -2.54
N ILE A 59 1.69 -9.91 -2.03
CA ILE A 59 2.27 -11.12 -2.63
C ILE A 59 1.71 -11.35 -4.04
N LEU A 60 0.38 -11.31 -4.21
CA LEU A 60 -0.29 -11.52 -5.51
C LEU A 60 0.09 -10.46 -6.55
N LYS A 61 0.30 -9.22 -6.13
CA LYS A 61 0.83 -8.16 -7.00
C LYS A 61 2.25 -8.51 -7.48
N ARG A 62 3.14 -8.88 -6.55
CA ARG A 62 4.53 -9.23 -6.88
C ARG A 62 4.62 -10.47 -7.79
N MET A 63 3.75 -11.46 -7.58
CA MET A 63 3.63 -12.62 -8.48
C MET A 63 3.28 -12.18 -9.91
N ARG A 64 2.35 -11.24 -10.11
CA ARG A 64 2.01 -10.76 -11.45
C ARG A 64 3.18 -10.08 -12.13
N GLU A 65 3.98 -9.33 -11.37
CA GLU A 65 5.15 -8.61 -11.87
C GLU A 65 6.30 -9.57 -12.23
N THR A 66 6.52 -10.64 -11.46
CA THR A 66 7.62 -11.60 -11.70
C THR A 66 7.29 -12.69 -12.71
N LYS A 67 6.01 -12.92 -13.03
CA LYS A 67 5.53 -14.05 -13.85
C LYS A 67 6.32 -14.30 -15.14
N ASN A 68 6.69 -13.23 -15.85
CA ASN A 68 7.39 -13.31 -17.14
C ASN A 68 8.84 -12.78 -17.09
N VAL A 69 9.30 -12.37 -15.90
CA VAL A 69 10.61 -11.73 -15.69
C VAL A 69 11.52 -12.65 -14.90
N ASP A 70 10.98 -13.28 -13.86
CA ASP A 70 11.68 -14.20 -12.97
C ASP A 70 10.71 -15.31 -12.52
N PRO A 71 10.64 -16.44 -13.28
CA PRO A 71 9.79 -17.57 -12.96
C PRO A 71 10.11 -18.23 -11.61
N ASP A 72 11.38 -18.18 -11.17
CA ASP A 72 11.81 -18.78 -9.91
C ASP A 72 11.34 -17.92 -8.72
N ALA A 73 11.47 -16.60 -8.81
CA ALA A 73 10.87 -15.68 -7.85
C ALA A 73 9.34 -15.79 -7.83
N ASN A 74 8.71 -15.97 -9.00
CA ASN A 74 7.27 -16.20 -9.09
C ASN A 74 6.83 -17.48 -8.34
N ALA A 75 7.54 -18.59 -8.53
CA ALA A 75 7.28 -19.85 -7.84
C ALA A 75 7.47 -19.71 -6.32
N ASN A 76 8.49 -18.99 -5.87
CA ASN A 76 8.72 -18.70 -4.45
C ASN A 76 7.60 -17.86 -3.83
N LEU A 77 7.14 -16.83 -4.54
CA LEU A 77 6.00 -16.01 -4.11
C LEU A 77 4.69 -16.81 -4.10
N TYR A 78 4.50 -17.75 -5.03
CA TYR A 78 3.36 -18.69 -5.00
C TYR A 78 3.39 -19.59 -3.76
N ILE A 79 4.56 -20.13 -3.39
CA ILE A 79 4.72 -20.92 -2.17
C ILE A 79 4.41 -20.06 -0.93
N LEU A 80 4.90 -18.82 -0.89
CA LEU A 80 4.65 -17.87 0.19
C LEU A 80 3.14 -17.58 0.33
N HIS A 81 2.47 -17.30 -0.78
CA HIS A 81 1.02 -17.10 -0.85
C HIS A 81 0.26 -18.31 -0.29
N ARG A 82 0.60 -19.52 -0.74
CA ARG A 82 -0.05 -20.75 -0.28
C ARG A 82 0.15 -20.99 1.23
N LYS A 83 1.34 -20.73 1.76
CA LYS A 83 1.63 -20.83 3.21
C LYS A 83 0.79 -19.83 4.01
N LEU A 84 0.63 -18.60 3.53
CA LEU A 84 -0.18 -17.58 4.17
C LEU A 84 -1.67 -17.94 4.15
N VAL A 85 -2.23 -18.31 3.00
CA VAL A 85 -3.65 -18.69 2.84
C VAL A 85 -4.00 -19.93 3.67
N ASN A 86 -3.09 -20.91 3.74
CA ASN A 86 -3.26 -22.10 4.55
C ASN A 86 -2.98 -21.87 6.06
N LYS A 87 -2.72 -20.62 6.48
CA LYS A 87 -2.40 -20.23 7.87
C LYS A 87 -1.21 -21.00 8.47
N GLN A 88 -0.27 -21.43 7.62
CA GLN A 88 0.98 -22.07 8.06
C GLN A 88 1.99 -21.04 8.57
N ILE A 89 1.81 -19.78 8.19
CA ILE A 89 2.57 -18.61 8.66
C ILE A 89 1.59 -17.47 8.93
N THR A 90 1.98 -16.57 9.82
CA THR A 90 1.28 -15.32 10.11
C THR A 90 1.51 -14.27 9.04
N GLU A 91 0.65 -13.25 8.98
CA GLU A 91 0.85 -12.11 8.08
C GLU A 91 2.18 -11.39 8.33
N LYS A 92 2.61 -11.30 9.58
CA LYS A 92 3.90 -10.69 9.96
C LYS A 92 5.09 -11.47 9.40
N GLU A 93 5.06 -12.80 9.50
CA GLU A 93 6.10 -13.67 8.93
C GLU A 93 6.10 -13.60 7.40
N ALA A 94 4.93 -13.61 6.79
CA ALA A 94 4.80 -13.48 5.34
C ALA A 94 5.35 -12.13 4.83
N LEU A 95 5.11 -11.04 5.56
CA LEU A 95 5.64 -9.72 5.24
C LEU A 95 7.18 -9.68 5.33
N GLN A 96 7.76 -10.26 6.39
CA GLN A 96 9.22 -10.34 6.54
C GLN A 96 9.87 -11.11 5.39
N ILE A 97 9.27 -12.25 4.99
CA ILE A 97 9.78 -13.06 3.88
C ILE A 97 9.65 -12.28 2.56
N LEU A 98 8.53 -11.59 2.33
CA LEU A 98 8.32 -10.75 1.14
C LEU A 98 9.35 -9.62 1.06
N GLU A 99 9.68 -8.97 2.18
CA GLU A 99 10.70 -7.92 2.24
C GLU A 99 12.10 -8.42 1.91
N VAL A 100 12.45 -9.65 2.32
CA VAL A 100 13.73 -10.27 1.95
C VAL A 100 13.80 -10.48 0.44
N TYR A 101 12.75 -11.01 -0.19
CA TYR A 101 12.71 -11.18 -1.64
C TYR A 101 12.90 -9.86 -2.39
N VAL A 102 12.30 -8.77 -1.93
CA VAL A 102 12.45 -7.43 -2.53
C VAL A 102 13.86 -6.85 -2.32
N LYS A 103 14.50 -7.11 -1.17
CA LYS A 103 15.86 -6.62 -0.89
C LYS A 103 16.93 -7.38 -1.68
N THR A 104 16.77 -8.68 -1.90
CA THR A 104 17.73 -9.48 -2.68
C THR A 104 17.76 -9.04 -4.15
N GLU A 105 16.60 -8.72 -4.74
CA GLU A 105 16.49 -8.21 -6.12
C GLU A 105 17.16 -6.82 -6.31
N ASN A 106 17.21 -6.00 -5.27
CA ASN A 106 17.92 -4.72 -5.25
C ASN A 106 19.44 -4.84 -5.00
N LEU A 107 19.91 -6.00 -4.54
CA LEU A 107 21.34 -6.27 -4.33
C LEU A 107 21.99 -6.80 -5.62
N ASP A 108 21.27 -7.58 -6.42
CA ASP A 108 21.78 -8.13 -7.68
C ASP A 108 22.02 -7.04 -8.75
N THR A 109 21.34 -5.90 -8.66
CA THR A 109 21.56 -4.74 -9.54
C THR A 109 22.77 -3.87 -9.14
N LYS A 110 23.44 -4.15 -8.01
CA LYS A 110 24.57 -3.35 -7.50
C LYS A 110 25.96 -3.88 -7.83
N PHE A 111 26.09 -5.01 -8.55
CA PHE A 111 27.38 -5.58 -8.94
C PHE A 111 27.60 -5.61 -10.46
N ILE A 112 27.29 -4.51 -11.14
CA ILE A 112 27.83 -4.24 -12.48
C ILE A 112 28.69 -2.98 -12.36
N TYR A 113 29.99 -3.19 -12.11
CA TYR A 113 31.06 -2.19 -12.26
C TYR A 113 32.02 -2.67 -13.34
#